data_AF-A0A519KM25-F1
#
_entry.id   AF-A0A519KM25-F1
#
_cell.length_a   1.000
_cell.length_b   1.000
_cell.length_c   1.000
_cell.angle_alpha   90.00
_cell.angle_beta   90.00
_cell.angle_gamma   90.00
#
_symmetry.space_group_name_H-M   'P 1'
#
loop_
_entity.id
_entity.type
_entity.pdbx_description
1 polymer ?
#
loop_
_entity_poly.entity_id
_entity_poly.type
_entity_poly.pdbx_seq_one_letter_code
_entity_poly.pdbx_strand_id
1 'polypeptide(L)'
;MNSIDIQKLCNAEYLQYVKDYLGIINLNTSEQLEIEAKLTTLTTKSTELEALYKKALTSDKTQELLLLDERRDKVINGIYYFLLGYTYHYEADQKHKAQLLLTNMAL
;
A
#
# COMPACT_ATOMS: atom_id res chain seq x y z
N MET A 1 -4.19 35.65 11.29
CA MET A 1 -4.18 34.85 10.05
C MET A 1 -2.83 34.15 10.01
N ASN A 2 -2.78 32.82 10.10
CA ASN A 2 -1.51 32.09 10.07
C ASN A 2 -0.95 32.13 8.64
N SER A 3 0.22 32.72 8.45
CA SER A 3 0.91 32.76 7.16
C SER A 3 1.66 31.43 6.93
N ILE A 4 1.50 30.85 5.75
CA ILE A 4 2.34 29.72 5.33
C ILE A 4 3.70 30.23 4.86
N ASP A 5 4.78 29.68 5.41
CA ASP A 5 6.15 29.98 4.97
C ASP A 5 6.58 28.96 3.93
N ILE A 6 6.34 29.29 2.66
CA ILE A 6 6.53 28.37 1.52
C ILE A 6 7.97 27.84 1.45
N GLN A 7 8.96 28.64 1.87
CA GLN A 7 10.37 28.27 1.79
C GLN A 7 10.76 27.18 2.80
N LYS A 8 9.94 26.94 3.83
CA LYS A 8 10.19 25.94 4.87
C LYS A 8 9.48 24.60 4.61
N LEU A 9 8.62 24.52 3.61
CA LEU A 9 7.91 23.29 3.28
C LEU A 9 8.86 22.27 2.68
N CYS A 10 8.75 21.01 3.11
CA CYS A 10 9.40 19.94 2.36
C CYS A 10 8.67 19.70 1.02
N ASN A 11 9.32 19.01 0.07
CA ASN A 11 8.79 18.85 -1.29
C ASN A 11 7.37 18.26 -1.33
N ALA A 12 7.05 17.34 -0.42
CA ALA A 12 5.72 16.73 -0.34
C ALA A 12 4.65 17.71 0.17
N GLU A 13 4.97 18.53 1.17
CA GLU A 13 4.07 19.55 1.72
C GLU A 13 3.86 20.68 0.72
N TYR A 14 4.92 21.12 0.04
CA TYR A 14 4.82 22.10 -1.03
C TYR A 14 3.93 21.60 -2.17
N LEU A 15 4.12 20.35 -2.61
CA LEU A 15 3.30 19.74 -3.64
C LEU A 15 1.82 19.65 -3.21
N GLN A 16 1.55 19.27 -1.97
CA GLN A 16 0.18 19.23 -1.45
C GLN A 16 -0.45 20.62 -1.41
N TYR A 17 0.29 21.63 -0.93
CA TYR A 17 -0.16 23.02 -0.95
C TYR A 17 -0.54 23.49 -2.37
N VAL A 18 0.30 23.21 -3.38
CA VAL A 18 0.02 23.58 -4.77
C VAL A 18 -1.23 22.87 -5.30
N LYS A 19 -1.43 21.59 -4.96
CA LYS A 19 -2.63 20.84 -5.35
C LYS A 19 -3.90 21.41 -4.72
N ASP A 20 -3.85 21.76 -3.45
CA ASP A 20 -4.99 22.35 -2.74
C ASP A 20 -5.32 23.73 -3.33
N TYR A 21 -4.30 24.54 -3.63
CA TYR A 21 -4.45 25.83 -4.30
C TYR A 21 -5.10 25.70 -5.69
N LEU A 22 -4.63 24.77 -6.53
CA LEU A 22 -5.23 24.47 -7.83
C LEU A 22 -6.68 23.98 -7.68
N GLY A 23 -6.96 23.14 -6.67
CA GLY A 23 -8.32 22.67 -6.36
C GLY A 23 -9.27 23.82 -6.02
N ILE A 24 -8.84 24.77 -5.20
CA ILE A 24 -9.63 25.96 -4.86
C ILE A 24 -9.90 26.79 -6.11
N ILE A 25 -8.90 27.03 -6.97
CA ILE A 25 -9.10 27.79 -8.20
C ILE A 25 -10.11 27.08 -9.10
N ASN A 26 -9.94 25.78 -9.35
CA ASN A 26 -10.83 25.01 -10.22
C ASN A 26 -12.29 25.00 -9.75
N LEU A 27 -12.54 25.08 -8.44
CA LEU A 27 -13.89 25.18 -7.88
C LEU A 27 -14.53 26.57 -8.02
N ASN A 28 -13.73 27.61 -8.27
CA ASN A 28 -14.17 29.01 -8.23
C ASN A 28 -13.87 29.79 -9.53
N THR A 29 -13.39 29.13 -10.58
CA THR A 29 -13.00 29.82 -11.83
C THR A 29 -14.21 30.12 -12.70
N SER A 30 -14.29 31.37 -13.16
CA SER A 30 -15.17 31.81 -14.25
C SER A 30 -14.32 31.99 -15.52
N GLU A 31 -14.85 31.64 -16.69
CA GLU A 31 -14.17 31.81 -18.00
C GLU A 31 -13.72 33.27 -18.24
N GLN A 32 -14.35 34.24 -17.57
CA GLN A 32 -14.04 35.67 -17.66
C GLN A 32 -12.72 36.08 -17.00
N LEU A 33 -12.10 35.19 -16.20
CA LEU A 33 -10.85 35.52 -15.50
C LEU A 33 -9.62 35.37 -16.40
N GLU A 34 -9.74 34.74 -17.58
CA GLU A 34 -8.66 34.54 -18.57
C GLU A 34 -7.35 33.95 -17.97
N ILE A 35 -7.46 33.20 -16.86
CA ILE A 35 -6.31 32.63 -16.14
C ILE A 35 -5.88 31.25 -16.65
N GLU A 36 -6.59 30.70 -17.63
CA GLU A 36 -6.48 29.31 -18.05
C GLU A 36 -5.04 28.94 -18.46
N ALA A 37 -4.38 29.77 -19.26
CA ALA A 37 -2.99 29.55 -19.66
C ALA A 37 -2.02 29.46 -18.46
N LYS A 38 -2.23 30.28 -17.42
CA LYS A 38 -1.42 30.25 -16.19
C LYS A 38 -1.74 29.00 -15.36
N LEU A 39 -3.02 28.63 -15.30
CA LEU A 39 -3.47 27.44 -14.59
C LEU A 39 -2.94 26.16 -15.23
N THR A 40 -2.97 26.07 -16.56
CA THR A 40 -2.35 24.97 -17.31
C THR A 40 -0.85 24.89 -17.02
N THR A 41 -0.14 26.02 -17.09
CA THR A 41 1.31 26.07 -16.81
C THR A 41 1.64 25.59 -15.40
N LEU A 42 0.89 26.07 -14.39
CA LEU A 42 1.09 25.67 -13.00
C LEU A 42 0.76 24.19 -12.77
N THR A 43 -0.30 23.70 -13.41
CA THR A 43 -0.70 22.28 -13.36
C THR A 43 0.41 21.41 -13.93
N THR A 44 0.94 21.73 -15.11
CA THR A 44 2.05 20.99 -15.73
C THR A 44 3.27 20.93 -14.80
N LYS A 45 3.66 22.06 -14.21
CA LYS A 45 4.79 22.09 -13.25
C LYS A 45 4.50 21.31 -11.97
N SER A 46 3.27 21.34 -11.48
CA SER A 46 2.86 20.50 -10.35
C SER A 46 2.94 19.01 -10.69
N THR A 47 2.60 18.61 -11.91
CA THR A 47 2.71 17.21 -12.36
C THR A 47 4.17 16.77 -12.49
N GLU A 48 5.06 17.63 -13.01
CA GLU A 48 6.50 17.37 -13.03
C GLU A 48 7.05 17.15 -11.61
N LEU A 49 6.68 18.01 -10.66
CA LEU A 49 7.06 17.86 -9.25
C LEU A 49 6.49 16.60 -8.61
N GLU A 50 5.25 16.24 -8.94
CA GLU A 50 4.65 15.00 -8.48
C GLU A 50 5.42 13.78 -8.98
N ALA A 51 5.81 13.74 -10.26
CA ALA A 51 6.60 12.64 -10.79
C ALA A 51 7.97 12.49 -10.09
N LEU A 52 8.59 13.61 -9.70
CA LEU A 52 9.90 13.63 -9.05
C LEU A 52 9.85 13.27 -7.56
N TYR A 53 8.83 13.74 -6.85
CA TYR A 53 8.80 13.70 -5.38
C TYR A 53 7.72 12.80 -4.78
N LYS A 54 6.81 12.27 -5.59
CA LYS A 54 5.88 11.24 -5.13
C LYS A 54 6.68 9.99 -4.80
N LYS A 55 6.83 9.73 -3.49
CA LYS A 55 7.25 8.42 -3.02
C LYS A 55 6.32 7.39 -3.66
N ALA A 56 6.88 6.36 -4.29
CA ALA A 56 6.12 5.18 -4.67
C ALA A 56 5.42 4.67 -3.40
N LEU A 57 4.09 4.84 -3.32
CA LEU A 57 3.30 4.40 -2.17
C LEU A 57 3.31 2.88 -2.05
N THR A 58 3.53 2.20 -3.17
CA THR A 58 3.70 0.76 -3.29
C THR A 58 5.15 0.46 -3.59
N SER A 59 5.79 -0.35 -2.75
CA SER A 59 7.04 -0.99 -3.12
C SER A 59 6.74 -2.12 -4.10
N ASP A 60 7.54 -2.28 -5.14
CA ASP A 60 7.44 -3.46 -6.03
C ASP A 60 7.54 -4.78 -5.24
N LYS A 61 8.22 -4.73 -4.08
CA LYS A 61 8.37 -5.87 -3.16
C LYS A 61 7.07 -6.22 -2.42
N THR A 62 6.10 -5.31 -2.33
CA THR A 62 4.84 -5.57 -1.63
C THR A 62 4.09 -6.72 -2.27
N GLN A 63 4.03 -6.77 -3.60
CA GLN A 63 3.36 -7.87 -4.31
C GLN A 63 4.09 -9.20 -4.13
N GLU A 64 5.42 -9.19 -4.18
CA GLU A 64 6.24 -10.38 -3.98
C GLU A 64 6.05 -10.95 -2.56
N LEU A 65 6.03 -10.09 -1.54
CA LEU A 65 5.79 -10.48 -0.15
C LEU A 65 4.39 -11.08 0.04
N LEU A 66 3.36 -10.49 -0.55
CA LEU A 66 1.99 -11.02 -0.49
C LEU A 66 1.90 -12.43 -1.11
N LEU A 67 2.56 -12.65 -2.26
CA LEU A 67 2.59 -13.97 -2.90
C LEU A 67 3.35 -15.01 -2.06
N LEU A 68 4.44 -14.60 -1.41
CA LEU A 68 5.19 -15.47 -0.50
C LEU A 68 4.39 -15.83 0.75
N ASP A 69 3.68 -14.85 1.33
CA ASP A 69 2.79 -15.07 2.47
C ASP A 69 1.63 -16.01 2.10
N GLU A 70 0.97 -15.79 0.97
CA GLU A 70 -0.11 -16.68 0.50
C GLU A 70 0.39 -18.12 0.29
N ARG A 71 1.58 -18.27 -0.30
CA ARG A 71 2.20 -19.59 -0.48
C ARG A 71 2.51 -20.24 0.88
N ARG A 72 3.07 -19.49 1.83
CA ARG A 72 3.38 -19.99 3.17
C ARG A 72 2.09 -20.49 3.84
N ASP A 73 1.03 -19.70 3.80
CA ASP A 73 -0.24 -20.03 4.47
C ASP A 73 -0.88 -21.28 3.85
N LYS A 74 -0.84 -21.42 2.52
CA LYS A 74 -1.27 -22.66 1.83
C LYS A 74 -0.47 -23.88 2.26
N VAL A 75 0.85 -23.76 2.40
CA VAL A 75 1.72 -24.87 2.84
C VAL A 75 1.42 -25.26 4.28
N ILE A 76 1.30 -24.29 5.18
CA ILE A 76 0.97 -24.54 6.60
C ILE A 76 -0.39 -25.22 6.71
N ASN A 77 -1.41 -24.74 5.98
CA ASN A 77 -2.72 -25.37 5.91
C ASN A 77 -2.65 -26.81 5.38
N GLY A 78 -1.87 -27.04 4.32
CA GLY A 78 -1.67 -28.39 3.77
C GLY A 78 -1.08 -29.36 4.78
N ILE A 79 -0.05 -28.92 5.52
CA ILE A 79 0.57 -29.70 6.59
C ILE A 79 -0.44 -29.98 7.70
N TYR A 80 -1.19 -28.96 8.14
CA TYR A 80 -2.22 -29.11 9.17
C TYR A 80 -3.26 -30.17 8.79
N TYR A 81 -3.86 -30.08 7.59
CA TYR A 81 -4.89 -31.02 7.15
C TYR A 81 -4.34 -32.43 6.94
N PHE A 82 -3.10 -32.54 6.45
CA PHE A 82 -2.43 -33.84 6.32
C PHE A 82 -2.28 -34.50 7.71
N LEU A 83 -1.74 -33.78 8.69
CA LEU A 83 -1.58 -34.30 10.05
C LEU A 83 -2.91 -34.61 10.71
N LEU A 84 -3.91 -33.75 10.54
CA LEU A 84 -5.27 -33.97 11.04
C LEU A 84 -5.85 -35.28 10.51
N GLY A 85 -5.71 -35.57 9.22
CA GLY A 85 -6.13 -36.85 8.63
C GLY A 85 -5.43 -38.05 9.27
N TYR A 86 -4.11 -37.93 9.51
CA TYR A 86 -3.33 -39.00 10.13
C TYR A 86 -3.63 -39.21 11.63
N THR A 87 -4.30 -38.28 12.31
CA THR A 87 -4.81 -38.54 13.67
C THR A 87 -5.89 -39.62 13.72
N TYR A 88 -6.47 -39.97 12.56
CA TYR A 88 -7.41 -41.08 12.40
C TYR A 88 -6.78 -42.33 11.76
N HIS A 89 -5.46 -42.36 11.58
CA HIS A 89 -4.77 -43.49 10.98
C HIS A 89 -4.91 -44.76 11.84
N TYR A 90 -5.01 -45.92 11.18
CA TYR A 90 -5.22 -47.21 11.85
C TYR A 90 -3.95 -47.70 12.57
N GLU A 91 -2.77 -47.40 12.02
CA GLU A 91 -1.48 -47.63 12.70
C GLU A 91 -1.29 -46.68 13.89
N ALA A 92 -1.15 -47.25 15.08
CA ALA A 92 -1.06 -46.50 16.34
C ALA A 92 0.15 -45.54 16.40
N ASP A 93 1.30 -45.96 15.87
CA ASP A 93 2.53 -45.15 15.86
C ASP A 93 2.39 -43.91 14.97
N GLN A 94 1.79 -44.08 13.77
CA GLN A 94 1.56 -42.97 12.85
C GLN A 94 0.54 -41.97 13.42
N LYS A 95 -0.52 -42.48 14.03
CA LYS A 95 -1.52 -41.67 14.72
C LYS A 95 -0.92 -40.85 15.85
N HIS A 96 -0.10 -41.47 16.71
CA HIS A 96 0.53 -40.79 17.83
C HIS A 96 1.49 -39.68 17.36
N LYS A 97 2.32 -39.97 16.35
CA LYS A 97 3.24 -38.97 15.75
C LYS A 97 2.49 -37.80 15.13
N ALA A 98 1.39 -38.07 14.42
CA ALA A 98 0.57 -37.01 13.82
C ALA A 98 -0.07 -36.11 14.88
N GLN A 99 -0.59 -36.69 15.97
CA GLN A 99 -1.13 -35.94 17.10
C GLN A 99 -0.06 -35.07 17.77
N LEU A 100 1.14 -35.63 18.00
CA LEU A 100 2.26 -34.88 18.58
C LEU A 100 2.63 -33.67 17.71
N LEU A 101 2.79 -33.87 16.40
CA LEU A 101 3.11 -32.79 15.47
C LEU A 101 1.99 -31.73 15.44
N LEU A 102 0.74 -32.15 15.39
CA LEU A 102 -0.42 -31.25 15.35
C LEU A 102 -0.54 -30.40 16.62
N THR A 103 -0.34 -30.99 17.80
CA THR A 103 -0.37 -30.26 19.09
C THR A 103 0.75 -29.22 19.21
N ASN A 104 1.87 -29.42 18.49
CA ASN A 104 3.01 -28.50 18.50
C ASN A 104 3.03 -27.53 17.29
N MET A 105 2.01 -27.55 16.43
CA MET A 105 1.84 -26.48 15.44
C MET A 105 1.29 -25.25 16.15
N ALA A 106 2.09 -24.18 16.21
CA ALA A 106 1.59 -22.86 16.55
C ALA A 106 0.86 -22.29 15.32
N LEU A 107 -0.46 -22.17 15.40
CA LEU A 107 -1.29 -21.43 14.45
C LEU A 107 -1.56 -20.03 14.99
#